data_AF-A0A7S0B850-F1
#
_entry.id   AF-A0A7S0B850-F1
#
_cell.length_a   1.000
_cell.length_b   1.000
_cell.length_c   1.000
_cell.angle_alpha   90.00
_cell.angle_beta   90.00
_cell.angle_gamma   90.00
#
_symmetry.space_group_name_H-M   'P 1'
#
loop_
_entity.id
_entity.type
_entity.pdbx_description
1 polymer ?
#
loop_
_entity_poly.entity_id
_entity_poly.type
_entity_poly.pdbx_seq_one_letter_code
_entity_poly.pdbx_strand_id
1 'polypeptide(L)'
;MRAQQLLVLLLSNTLAPAECRAHEVEVRAPGNPHVLPRGTADECTIAGSCECPAQQLVINSATMLPWLAVQPDTFLRVETKKTMGMEIDIYHFKQPGRLSELELPFKLLPLRAIDLTDVGVIEVPADRALDSWYPGYAWSVLVCSRCKGTHIGWKYTPTDGKGQAFYALIVETVDKEQEEPLLTASQHEQLFVSIRVAGRPLAALGLAASAVSAATSV
;
A
#
# COMPACT_ATOMS: atom_id res chain seq x y z
N MET A 1 20.89 63.71 38.04
CA MET A 1 19.73 62.80 38.05
C MET A 1 19.94 61.79 36.92
N ARG A 2 20.03 60.49 37.26
CA ARG A 2 20.34 59.38 36.33
C ARG A 2 19.04 58.87 35.70
N ALA A 3 18.99 58.75 34.38
CA ALA A 3 17.91 58.04 33.68
C ALA A 3 18.45 56.67 33.22
N GLN A 4 17.83 55.62 33.74
CA GLN A 4 18.09 54.21 33.42
C GLN A 4 17.24 53.77 32.23
N GLN A 5 17.88 52.96 31.37
CA GLN A 5 17.40 51.74 30.71
C GLN A 5 16.08 51.76 29.90
N LEU A 6 16.15 51.31 28.64
CA LEU A 6 15.73 49.94 28.29
C LEU A 6 16.21 49.60 26.87
N LEU A 7 17.10 48.62 26.74
CA LEU A 7 17.49 48.00 25.47
C LEU A 7 16.73 46.69 25.36
N VAL A 8 15.73 46.64 24.47
CA VAL A 8 14.92 45.44 24.20
C VAL A 8 15.67 44.60 23.16
N LEU A 9 16.26 43.49 23.61
CA LEU A 9 16.84 42.46 22.74
C LEU A 9 15.72 41.54 22.26
N LEU A 10 15.32 41.70 20.98
CA LEU A 10 14.40 40.80 20.29
C LEU A 10 15.15 39.53 19.87
N LEU A 11 15.03 38.46 20.67
CA LEU A 11 15.45 37.11 20.28
C LEU A 11 14.47 36.58 19.23
N SER A 12 14.90 36.56 17.97
CA SER A 12 14.17 35.95 16.86
C SER A 12 14.47 34.45 16.84
N ASN A 13 13.63 33.65 17.48
CA ASN A 13 13.69 32.19 17.36
C ASN A 13 13.16 31.79 15.97
N THR A 14 14.06 31.58 15.02
CA THR A 14 13.75 30.93 13.75
C THR A 14 13.54 29.43 14.00
N LEU A 15 12.30 29.01 14.21
CA LEU A 15 11.93 27.60 14.07
C LEU A 15 12.04 27.25 12.58
N ALA A 16 13.03 26.43 12.23
CA ALA A 16 13.04 25.78 10.93
C ALA A 16 11.81 24.86 10.83
N PRO A 17 11.04 24.89 9.72
CA PRO A 17 9.94 23.95 9.55
C PRO A 17 10.52 22.54 9.52
N ALA A 18 9.97 21.66 10.35
CA ALA A 18 10.22 20.23 10.23
C ALA A 18 9.76 19.82 8.83
N GLU A 19 10.71 19.54 7.93
CA GLU A 19 10.41 18.88 6.67
C GLU A 19 9.89 17.48 7.01
N CYS A 20 8.56 17.36 7.12
CA CYS A 20 7.89 16.08 6.99
C CYS A 20 8.27 15.53 5.62
N ARG A 21 9.32 14.70 5.56
CA ARG A 21 9.65 13.94 4.36
C ARG A 21 8.44 13.08 4.04
N ALA A 22 7.68 13.46 3.02
CA ALA A 22 6.60 12.64 2.51
C ALA A 22 7.20 11.28 2.13
N HIS A 23 6.78 10.24 2.85
CA HIS A 23 7.25 8.88 2.64
C HIS A 23 6.85 8.42 1.24
N GLU A 24 7.80 7.86 0.50
CA GLU A 24 7.50 7.27 -0.80
C GLU A 24 6.80 5.93 -0.59
N VAL A 25 5.69 5.71 -1.30
CA VAL A 25 4.94 4.46 -1.24
C VAL A 25 5.03 3.72 -2.56
N GLU A 26 4.99 2.39 -2.49
CA GLU A 26 4.73 1.55 -3.65
C GLU A 26 3.22 1.39 -3.83
N VAL A 27 2.75 1.53 -5.06
CA VAL A 27 1.34 1.36 -5.41
C VAL A 27 1.23 0.14 -6.29
N ARG A 28 0.40 -0.82 -5.87
CA ARG A 28 0.17 -2.08 -6.59
C ARG A 28 -1.28 -2.14 -7.04
N ALA A 29 -1.55 -2.81 -8.15
CA ALA A 29 -2.91 -3.03 -8.62
C ALA A 29 -3.27 -4.52 -8.57
N PRO A 30 -3.50 -5.13 -7.39
CA PRO A 30 -3.69 -6.58 -7.26
C PRO A 30 -5.01 -7.08 -7.89
N GLY A 31 -5.93 -6.17 -8.23
CA GLY A 31 -7.28 -6.50 -8.64
C GLY A 31 -8.17 -6.82 -7.45
N ASN A 32 -9.37 -7.33 -7.70
CA ASN A 32 -10.37 -7.60 -6.68
C ASN A 32 -9.99 -8.86 -5.88
N PRO A 33 -9.64 -8.73 -4.58
CA PRO A 33 -9.19 -9.86 -3.77
C PRO A 33 -10.31 -10.85 -3.44
N HIS A 34 -11.58 -10.49 -3.70
CA HIS A 34 -12.75 -11.30 -3.39
C HIS A 34 -13.22 -12.17 -4.56
N VAL A 35 -12.64 -12.04 -5.74
CA VAL A 35 -12.90 -12.96 -6.86
C VAL A 35 -11.90 -14.10 -6.73
N LEU A 36 -12.35 -15.22 -6.13
CA LEU A 36 -11.56 -16.45 -6.14
C LEU A 36 -11.24 -16.81 -7.60
N PRO A 37 -9.96 -17.10 -7.94
CA PRO A 37 -9.61 -17.59 -9.26
C PRO A 37 -10.50 -18.78 -9.59
N ARG A 38 -11.17 -18.74 -10.75
CA ARG A 38 -11.84 -19.94 -11.26
C ARG A 38 -10.78 -20.93 -11.70
N GLY A 39 -10.30 -21.76 -10.78
CA GLY A 39 -9.35 -22.85 -11.01
C GLY A 39 -8.27 -22.95 -9.93
N THR A 40 -7.63 -24.10 -9.82
CA THR A 40 -6.56 -24.35 -8.84
C THR A 40 -5.41 -23.34 -9.03
N ALA A 41 -4.81 -22.90 -7.92
CA ALA A 41 -3.72 -21.93 -7.88
C ALA A 41 -2.50 -22.34 -8.72
N ASP A 42 -2.41 -23.62 -9.13
CA ASP A 42 -1.29 -24.21 -9.85
C ASP A 42 -1.32 -24.01 -11.38
N GLU A 43 -2.37 -23.39 -11.94
CA GLU A 43 -2.53 -23.24 -13.39
C GLU A 43 -2.02 -21.88 -13.94
N CYS A 44 -1.20 -21.16 -13.16
CA CYS A 44 -0.36 -20.06 -13.65
C CYS A 44 1.03 -20.64 -14.01
N THR A 45 1.20 -21.26 -15.18
CA THR A 45 2.51 -21.77 -15.68
C THR A 45 2.86 -21.05 -16.98
N ILE A 46 4.06 -20.50 -17.25
CA ILE A 46 5.43 -21.09 -17.20
C ILE A 46 6.44 -20.20 -16.42
N ALA A 47 6.02 -19.10 -15.79
CA ALA A 47 6.94 -18.17 -15.09
C ALA A 47 6.47 -17.67 -13.70
N GLY A 48 5.47 -18.31 -13.08
CA GLY A 48 5.18 -18.12 -11.66
C GLY A 48 4.53 -16.80 -11.23
N SER A 49 4.11 -15.93 -12.16
CA SER A 49 3.32 -14.73 -11.83
C SER A 49 2.18 -14.57 -12.83
N CYS A 50 0.93 -14.64 -12.33
CA CYS A 50 -0.27 -14.25 -13.08
C CYS A 50 -0.45 -12.72 -13.01
N GLU A 51 0.52 -11.99 -13.56
CA GLU A 51 0.46 -10.53 -13.63
C GLU A 51 -0.17 -10.08 -14.95
N CYS A 52 -1.25 -9.29 -14.84
CA CYS A 52 -1.81 -8.60 -15.99
C CYS A 52 -0.92 -7.43 -16.39
N PRO A 53 -0.65 -7.21 -17.69
CA PRO A 53 0.05 -6.00 -18.15
C PRO A 53 -0.58 -4.71 -17.62
N ALA A 54 -1.92 -4.66 -17.57
CA ALA A 54 -2.68 -3.55 -17.00
C ALA A 54 -2.39 -3.25 -15.52
N GLN A 55 -1.88 -4.23 -14.77
CA GLN A 55 -1.53 -4.07 -13.35
C GLN A 55 -0.12 -3.50 -13.16
N GLN A 56 0.68 -3.41 -14.23
CA GLN A 56 1.95 -2.69 -14.25
C GLN A 56 1.66 -1.19 -14.43
N LEU A 57 1.54 -0.49 -13.30
CA LEU A 57 1.12 0.91 -13.29
C LEU A 57 2.14 1.82 -13.97
N VAL A 58 1.75 2.42 -15.09
CA VAL A 58 2.52 3.49 -15.75
C VAL A 58 2.00 4.83 -15.25
N ILE A 59 2.63 5.35 -14.19
CA ILE A 59 2.26 6.63 -13.59
C ILE A 59 3.09 7.74 -14.25
N ASN A 60 2.44 8.68 -14.92
CA ASN A 60 3.04 9.90 -15.46
C ASN A 60 1.95 10.97 -15.74
N SER A 61 2.35 12.18 -16.12
CA SER A 61 1.41 13.28 -16.39
C SER A 61 0.43 13.02 -17.53
N ALA A 62 0.74 12.13 -18.47
CA ALA A 62 -0.16 11.78 -19.57
C ALA A 62 -1.22 10.76 -19.15
N THR A 63 -0.90 9.87 -18.21
CA THR A 63 -1.83 8.85 -17.69
C THR A 63 -2.65 9.34 -16.52
N MET A 64 -2.20 10.35 -15.77
CA MET A 64 -2.96 10.91 -14.65
C MET A 64 -4.18 11.74 -15.09
N LEU A 65 -5.20 11.75 -14.23
CA LEU A 65 -6.41 12.54 -14.39
C LEU A 65 -6.44 13.69 -13.36
N PRO A 66 -7.10 14.81 -13.68
CA PRO A 66 -7.45 15.79 -12.66
C PRO A 66 -8.45 15.18 -11.66
N TRP A 67 -8.69 15.90 -10.56
CA TRP A 67 -9.69 15.50 -9.58
C TRP A 67 -11.06 15.23 -10.22
N LEU A 68 -11.67 14.11 -9.86
CA LEU A 68 -12.95 13.66 -10.40
C LEU A 68 -14.08 13.90 -9.39
N ALA A 69 -15.26 14.23 -9.90
CA ALA A 69 -16.47 14.21 -9.08
C ALA A 69 -16.78 12.78 -8.63
N VAL A 70 -17.23 12.62 -7.39
CA VAL A 70 -17.43 11.33 -6.75
C VAL A 70 -18.84 11.21 -6.17
N GLN A 71 -19.34 9.98 -6.12
CA GLN A 71 -20.63 9.66 -5.52
C GLN A 71 -20.58 9.80 -3.98
N PRO A 72 -21.42 10.65 -3.36
CA PRO A 72 -21.25 11.05 -1.96
C PRO A 72 -21.57 9.95 -0.94
N ASP A 73 -22.43 8.98 -1.25
CA ASP A 73 -22.80 7.90 -0.31
C ASP A 73 -21.78 6.76 -0.24
N THR A 74 -20.92 6.62 -1.26
CA THR A 74 -19.90 5.58 -1.36
C THR A 74 -18.47 6.11 -1.19
N PHE A 75 -18.25 7.41 -1.44
CA PHE A 75 -16.95 8.03 -1.30
C PHE A 75 -16.57 8.22 0.17
N LEU A 76 -15.34 7.87 0.53
CA LEU A 76 -14.79 8.03 1.87
C LEU A 76 -13.82 9.21 1.96
N ARG A 77 -12.82 9.24 1.08
CA ARG A 77 -11.77 10.28 1.02
C ARG A 77 -10.88 10.09 -0.20
N VAL A 78 -10.05 11.09 -0.50
CA VAL A 78 -8.85 10.91 -1.33
C VAL A 78 -7.62 10.98 -0.45
N GLU A 79 -6.65 10.12 -0.75
CA GLU A 79 -5.34 10.08 -0.13
C GLU A 79 -4.29 10.40 -1.19
N THR A 80 -3.59 11.53 -1.03
CA THR A 80 -2.48 11.90 -1.90
C THR A 80 -1.22 11.16 -1.45
N LYS A 81 -0.60 10.42 -2.37
CA LYS A 81 0.61 9.62 -2.13
C LYS A 81 1.71 10.03 -3.07
N LYS A 82 2.95 9.99 -2.58
CA LYS A 82 4.13 10.18 -3.42
C LYS A 82 4.68 8.82 -3.85
N THR A 83 4.77 8.59 -5.15
CA THR A 83 5.36 7.38 -5.71
C THR A 83 6.14 7.73 -6.97
N MET A 84 7.35 7.16 -7.14
CA MET A 84 8.22 7.45 -8.30
C MET A 84 8.45 8.96 -8.52
N GLY A 85 8.54 9.73 -7.43
CA GLY A 85 8.73 11.18 -7.48
C GLY A 85 7.50 12.01 -7.86
N MET A 86 6.34 11.40 -8.09
CA MET A 86 5.08 12.08 -8.42
C MET A 86 4.04 11.94 -7.31
N GLU A 87 3.21 12.96 -7.17
CA GLU A 87 2.01 12.89 -6.33
C GLU A 87 0.85 12.30 -7.14
N ILE A 88 0.19 11.32 -6.54
CA ILE A 88 -1.00 10.69 -7.10
C ILE A 88 -2.15 10.74 -6.10
N ASP A 89 -3.37 10.82 -6.61
CA ASP A 89 -4.59 10.81 -5.82
C ASP A 89 -5.22 9.42 -5.84
N ILE A 90 -5.24 8.77 -4.68
CA ILE A 90 -5.89 7.47 -4.50
C ILE A 90 -7.25 7.68 -3.86
N TYR A 91 -8.30 7.22 -4.53
CA TYR A 91 -9.68 7.40 -4.10
C TYR A 91 -10.10 6.22 -3.23
N HIS A 92 -10.60 6.50 -2.04
CA HIS A 92 -11.13 5.50 -1.12
C HIS A 92 -12.66 5.51 -1.22
N PHE A 93 -13.22 4.35 -1.54
CA PHE A 93 -14.66 4.12 -1.61
C PHE A 93 -15.06 2.98 -0.68
N LYS A 94 -16.36 2.85 -0.46
CA LYS A 94 -17.00 1.66 0.10
C LYS A 94 -18.07 1.14 -0.85
N GLN A 95 -18.34 -0.17 -0.79
CA GLN A 95 -19.51 -0.73 -1.46
C GLN A 95 -20.77 -0.08 -0.88
N PRO A 96 -21.75 0.27 -1.72
CA PRO A 96 -23.00 0.81 -1.20
C PRO A 96 -23.78 -0.28 -0.47
N GLY A 97 -24.42 0.07 0.64
CA GLY A 97 -25.27 -0.86 1.42
C GLY A 97 -26.36 -1.57 0.61
N ARG A 98 -26.81 -0.98 -0.51
CA ARG A 98 -27.78 -1.59 -1.43
C ARG A 98 -27.24 -2.80 -2.21
N LEU A 99 -25.91 -2.93 -2.34
CA LEU A 99 -25.27 -4.08 -2.99
C LEU A 99 -24.74 -5.10 -1.97
N SER A 100 -24.28 -4.63 -0.81
CA SER A 100 -23.72 -5.47 0.25
C SER A 100 -23.83 -4.76 1.59
N GLU A 101 -24.47 -5.40 2.58
CA GLU A 101 -24.58 -4.86 3.94
C GLU A 101 -23.22 -4.65 4.63
N LEU A 102 -22.17 -5.33 4.15
CA LEU A 102 -20.82 -5.21 4.68
C LEU A 102 -20.13 -3.91 4.27
N GLU A 103 -20.64 -3.20 3.26
CA GLU A 103 -20.10 -1.94 2.75
C GLU A 103 -18.55 -1.94 2.62
N LEU A 104 -18.00 -2.99 2.02
CA LEU A 104 -16.55 -3.24 2.04
C LEU A 104 -15.76 -2.08 1.42
N PRO A 105 -14.69 -1.57 2.07
CA PRO A 105 -13.87 -0.50 1.54
C PRO A 105 -12.91 -1.02 0.46
N PHE A 106 -12.62 -0.17 -0.52
CA PHE A 106 -11.62 -0.44 -1.55
C PHE A 106 -11.01 0.88 -2.06
N LYS A 107 -9.85 0.77 -2.72
CA LYS A 107 -9.12 1.92 -3.26
C LYS A 107 -9.06 1.86 -4.77
N LEU A 108 -9.22 3.01 -5.42
CA LEU A 108 -9.13 3.17 -6.85
C LEU A 108 -8.04 4.17 -7.24
N LEU A 109 -7.33 3.84 -8.31
CA LEU A 109 -6.46 4.78 -9.02
C LEU A 109 -7.03 5.05 -10.42
N PRO A 110 -7.61 6.24 -10.65
CA PRO A 110 -8.05 6.68 -11.98
C PRO A 110 -6.85 6.95 -12.90
N LEU A 111 -6.89 6.39 -14.10
CA LEU A 111 -5.89 6.53 -15.15
C LEU A 111 -6.57 6.78 -16.50
N ARG A 112 -6.06 7.72 -17.28
CA ARG A 112 -6.52 8.02 -18.65
C ARG A 112 -6.28 6.85 -19.59
N ALA A 113 -5.19 6.10 -19.39
CA ALA A 113 -4.82 4.96 -20.21
C ALA A 113 -4.13 3.89 -19.37
N ILE A 114 -4.29 2.63 -19.78
CA ILE A 114 -3.65 1.44 -19.23
C ILE A 114 -3.20 0.55 -20.40
N ASP A 115 -2.32 -0.42 -20.15
CA ASP A 115 -2.04 -1.47 -21.13
C ASP A 115 -3.27 -2.40 -21.23
N LEU A 116 -3.87 -2.46 -22.42
CA LEU A 116 -5.07 -3.28 -22.68
C LEU A 116 -4.73 -4.69 -23.15
N THR A 117 -3.45 -5.04 -23.25
CA THR A 117 -3.00 -6.39 -23.58
C THR A 117 -3.59 -7.36 -22.56
N ASP A 118 -4.35 -8.34 -23.06
CA ASP A 118 -5.03 -9.36 -22.25
C ASP A 118 -6.07 -8.81 -21.26
N VAL A 119 -6.62 -7.63 -21.54
CA VAL A 119 -7.75 -7.05 -20.81
C VAL A 119 -9.04 -7.29 -21.60
N GLY A 120 -9.98 -8.00 -20.98
CA GLY A 120 -11.36 -8.08 -21.42
C GLY A 120 -12.20 -6.98 -20.77
N VAL A 121 -13.14 -6.42 -21.54
CA VAL A 121 -14.15 -5.48 -21.04
C VAL A 121 -15.51 -6.17 -21.05
N ILE A 122 -16.11 -6.33 -19.89
CA ILE A 122 -17.50 -6.78 -19.76
C ILE A 122 -18.36 -5.51 -19.75
N GLU A 123 -18.90 -5.17 -20.92
CA GLU A 123 -19.73 -3.99 -21.12
C GLU A 123 -21.04 -4.11 -20.33
N VAL A 124 -21.32 -3.09 -19.51
CA VAL A 124 -22.58 -2.97 -18.79
C VAL A 124 -23.44 -1.93 -19.51
N PRO A 125 -24.69 -2.28 -19.91
CA PRO A 125 -25.60 -1.33 -20.53
C PRO A 125 -25.75 -0.06 -19.69
N ALA A 126 -25.76 1.10 -20.34
CA ALA A 126 -25.70 2.41 -19.66
C ALA A 126 -26.86 2.64 -18.68
N ASP A 127 -28.04 2.11 -18.97
CA ASP A 127 -29.22 2.13 -18.09
C ASP A 127 -29.03 1.35 -16.78
N ARG A 128 -28.13 0.35 -16.80
CA ARG A 128 -27.73 -0.45 -15.64
C ARG A 128 -26.44 0.01 -14.97
N ALA A 129 -25.72 0.94 -15.61
CA ALA A 129 -24.48 1.53 -15.11
C ALA A 129 -24.68 2.93 -14.49
N LEU A 130 -25.92 3.31 -14.19
CA LEU A 130 -26.27 4.62 -13.63
C LEU A 130 -25.75 4.81 -12.20
N ASP A 131 -25.59 3.71 -11.46
CA ASP A 131 -25.04 3.74 -10.11
C ASP A 131 -23.50 3.74 -10.16
N SER A 132 -22.96 4.90 -10.52
CA SER A 132 -21.54 5.10 -10.77
C SER A 132 -20.87 5.87 -9.65
N TRP A 133 -19.68 5.42 -9.24
CA TRP A 133 -18.84 6.13 -8.29
C TRP A 133 -18.32 7.47 -8.82
N TYR A 134 -18.36 7.67 -10.14
CA TYR A 134 -18.01 8.91 -10.81
C TYR A 134 -19.23 9.41 -11.59
N PRO A 135 -20.01 10.35 -11.03
CA PRO A 135 -21.22 10.87 -11.68
C PRO A 135 -20.94 11.40 -13.09
N GLY A 136 -21.85 11.11 -14.03
CA GLY A 136 -21.68 11.44 -15.45
C GLY A 136 -20.95 10.38 -16.28
N TYR A 137 -20.57 9.25 -15.68
CA TYR A 137 -19.94 8.13 -16.37
C TYR A 137 -20.71 6.83 -16.15
N ALA A 138 -20.87 6.04 -17.21
CA ALA A 138 -21.26 4.64 -17.16
C ALA A 138 -20.02 3.77 -16.98
N TRP A 139 -20.05 2.80 -16.08
CA TRP A 139 -18.95 1.88 -15.82
C TRP A 139 -19.12 0.55 -16.55
N SER A 140 -18.00 -0.11 -16.85
CA SER A 140 -17.92 -1.48 -17.37
C SER A 140 -16.78 -2.21 -16.67
N VAL A 141 -16.89 -3.52 -16.51
CA VAL A 141 -15.95 -4.30 -15.70
C VAL A 141 -14.72 -4.67 -16.52
N LEU A 142 -13.54 -4.41 -15.97
CA LEU A 142 -12.26 -4.84 -16.55
C LEU A 142 -11.86 -6.18 -15.94
N VAL A 143 -11.59 -7.17 -16.79
CA VAL A 143 -11.12 -8.49 -16.38
C VAL A 143 -9.82 -8.83 -17.09
N CYS A 144 -8.87 -9.46 -16.41
CA CYS A 144 -7.63 -9.92 -17.03
C CYS A 144 -7.80 -11.35 -17.57
N SER A 145 -7.63 -11.57 -18.87
CA SER A 145 -7.73 -12.89 -19.48
C SER A 145 -6.56 -13.80 -19.08
N ARG A 146 -5.36 -13.26 -18.86
CA ARG A 146 -4.20 -14.04 -18.32
C ARG A 146 -4.47 -14.64 -16.95
N CYS A 147 -5.31 -13.97 -16.15
CA CYS A 147 -5.54 -14.31 -14.76
C CYS A 147 -6.91 -14.98 -14.56
N LYS A 148 -7.35 -15.79 -15.53
CA LYS A 148 -8.66 -16.49 -15.49
C LYS A 148 -9.86 -15.55 -15.26
N GLY A 149 -9.79 -14.33 -15.78
CA GLY A 149 -10.85 -13.33 -15.65
C GLY A 149 -10.84 -12.55 -14.34
N THR A 150 -9.72 -12.46 -13.63
CA THR A 150 -9.58 -11.60 -12.44
C THR A 150 -10.10 -10.20 -12.74
N HIS A 151 -11.02 -9.71 -11.92
CA HIS A 151 -11.54 -8.36 -12.00
C HIS A 151 -10.47 -7.37 -11.52
N ILE A 152 -9.98 -6.51 -12.40
CA ILE A 152 -8.87 -5.58 -12.09
C ILE A 152 -9.32 -4.12 -11.89
N GLY A 153 -10.55 -3.80 -12.27
CA GLY A 153 -11.12 -2.46 -12.12
C GLY A 153 -12.27 -2.20 -13.07
N TRP A 154 -12.46 -0.94 -13.44
CA TRP A 154 -13.55 -0.50 -14.29
C TRP A 154 -13.10 0.47 -15.38
N LYS A 155 -13.75 0.40 -16.54
CA LYS A 155 -13.71 1.42 -17.58
C LYS A 155 -14.91 2.34 -17.39
N TYR A 156 -14.68 3.64 -17.37
CA TYR A 156 -15.70 4.68 -17.25
C TYR A 156 -15.85 5.41 -18.58
N THR A 157 -17.07 5.44 -19.11
CA THR A 157 -17.41 6.10 -20.38
C THR A 157 -18.40 7.24 -20.11
N PRO A 158 -18.19 8.47 -20.62
CA PRO A 158 -19.11 9.58 -20.42
C PRO A 158 -20.52 9.27 -20.90
N THR A 159 -21.54 9.59 -20.10
CA THR A 159 -22.95 9.31 -20.45
C THR A 159 -23.56 10.34 -21.39
N ASP A 160 -23.04 11.56 -21.40
CA ASP A 160 -23.49 12.66 -22.27
C ASP A 160 -22.73 12.70 -23.61
N GLY A 161 -21.79 11.77 -23.82
CA GLY A 161 -20.89 11.72 -24.97
C GLY A 161 -19.84 12.83 -24.98
N LYS A 162 -19.74 13.64 -23.92
CA LYS A 162 -18.78 14.74 -23.80
C LYS A 162 -17.72 14.35 -22.78
N GLY A 163 -16.47 14.30 -23.21
CA GLY A 163 -15.34 13.94 -22.36
C GLY A 163 -14.61 12.72 -22.90
N GLN A 164 -13.68 12.20 -22.10
CA GLN A 164 -12.85 11.05 -22.47
C GLN A 164 -13.14 9.91 -21.51
N ALA A 165 -13.19 8.69 -22.05
CA ALA A 165 -13.21 7.50 -21.21
C ALA A 165 -11.91 7.41 -20.39
N PHE A 166 -12.02 6.78 -19.23
CA PHE A 166 -10.87 6.49 -18.38
C PHE A 166 -11.03 5.14 -17.69
N TYR A 167 -10.00 4.71 -16.99
CA TYR A 167 -9.94 3.45 -16.27
C TYR A 167 -9.72 3.73 -14.79
N ALA A 168 -10.33 2.97 -13.89
CA ALA A 168 -10.02 3.02 -12.47
C ALA A 168 -9.63 1.62 -12.01
N LEU A 169 -8.34 1.44 -11.68
CA LEU A 169 -7.81 0.16 -11.23
C LEU A 169 -7.95 0.02 -9.72
N ILE A 170 -8.22 -1.21 -9.26
CA ILE A 170 -8.22 -1.55 -7.84
C ILE A 170 -6.78 -1.59 -7.37
N VAL A 171 -6.45 -0.77 -6.37
CA VAL A 171 -5.07 -0.61 -5.90
C VAL A 171 -4.90 -0.85 -4.40
N GLU A 172 -3.66 -1.13 -4.03
CA GLU A 172 -3.16 -1.17 -2.66
C GLU A 172 -1.89 -0.31 -2.58
N THR A 173 -1.60 0.17 -1.36
CA THR A 173 -0.41 0.98 -1.07
C THR A 173 0.44 0.22 -0.07
N VAL A 174 1.72 0.04 -0.39
CA VAL A 174 2.72 -0.57 0.49
C VAL A 174 3.73 0.52 0.84
N ASP A 175 3.92 0.76 2.14
CA ASP A 175 4.93 1.72 2.59
C ASP A 175 6.32 1.16 2.27
N LYS A 176 7.14 1.93 1.54
CA LYS A 176 8.55 1.57 1.40
C LYS A 176 9.21 1.93 2.73
N GLU A 177 9.48 0.94 3.57
CA GLU A 177 10.36 1.14 4.71
C GLU A 177 11.65 1.76 4.17
N GLN A 178 12.01 2.95 4.65
CA GLN A 178 13.35 3.45 4.41
C GLN A 178 14.28 2.44 5.07
N GLU A 179 15.14 1.80 4.29
CA GLU A 179 16.42 1.34 4.82
C GLU A 179 17.08 2.61 5.40
N GLU A 180 16.84 2.85 6.69
CA GLU A 180 17.69 3.73 7.49
C GLU A 180 19.11 3.26 7.18
N PRO A 181 20.00 4.11 6.62
CA PRO A 181 21.38 3.75 6.48
C PRO A 181 21.90 3.62 7.91
N LEU A 182 21.85 2.40 8.45
CA LEU A 182 22.49 2.00 9.69
C LEU A 182 23.93 2.48 9.58
N LEU A 183 24.19 3.59 10.26
CA LEU A 183 25.50 4.15 10.43
C LEU A 183 26.42 3.00 10.85
N THR A 184 27.37 2.76 9.98
CA THR A 184 28.63 2.06 10.17
C THR A 184 29.33 2.55 11.45
N ALA A 185 28.90 2.06 12.61
CA ALA A 185 29.50 2.32 13.92
C ALA A 185 29.48 1.08 14.84
N SER A 186 29.47 -0.13 14.28
CA SER A 186 29.71 -1.36 15.05
C SER A 186 30.63 -2.38 14.37
N GLN A 187 31.25 -2.05 13.23
CA GLN A 187 32.14 -2.96 12.49
C GLN A 187 33.61 -2.96 12.94
N HIS A 188 33.95 -2.54 14.17
CA HIS A 188 35.34 -2.57 14.63
C HIS A 188 35.61 -3.25 15.98
N GLU A 189 34.69 -4.08 16.51
CA GLU A 189 35.00 -4.79 17.76
C GLU A 189 34.48 -6.22 17.89
N GLN A 190 34.31 -6.96 16.78
CA GLN A 190 34.04 -8.41 16.84
C GLN A 190 34.78 -9.25 15.79
N LEU A 191 36.00 -8.85 15.46
CA LEU A 191 36.97 -9.74 14.81
C LEU A 191 38.20 -9.80 15.71
N PHE A 192 38.19 -10.75 16.67
CA PHE A 192 39.34 -11.52 17.18
C PHE A 192 38.97 -12.22 18.50
N VAL A 193 38.17 -13.29 18.45
CA VAL A 193 38.52 -14.52 19.19
C VAL A 193 38.13 -15.72 18.34
N SER A 194 39.14 -16.20 17.61
CA SER A 194 39.11 -17.42 16.83
C SER A 194 38.80 -18.66 17.66
N ILE A 195 37.90 -19.48 17.12
CA ILE A 195 38.00 -20.94 16.96
C ILE A 195 39.21 -21.60 17.66
N ARG A 196 38.93 -22.39 18.69
CA ARG A 196 39.65 -23.64 19.04
C ARG A 196 38.59 -24.65 19.52
N VAL A 197 38.17 -25.56 18.64
CA VAL A 197 38.67 -26.95 18.47
C VAL A 197 38.20 -27.89 19.59
N ALA A 198 37.56 -28.97 19.14
CA ALA A 198 37.11 -30.12 19.88
C ALA A 198 38.20 -30.78 20.75
N GLY A 199 37.80 -31.36 21.89
CA GLY A 199 38.59 -32.33 22.64
C GLY A 199 38.39 -32.27 24.15
N ARG A 200 37.66 -33.23 24.71
CA ARG A 200 37.67 -33.55 26.15
C ARG A 200 39.12 -33.86 26.61
N PRO A 201 39.48 -33.62 27.89
CA PRO A 201 39.33 -34.71 28.87
C PRO A 201 38.94 -34.30 30.31
N LEU A 202 38.24 -35.24 30.94
CA LEU A 202 38.22 -35.64 32.36
C LEU A 202 38.92 -34.74 33.41
N ALA A 203 38.09 -34.17 34.26
CA ALA A 203 38.25 -34.10 35.72
C ALA A 203 36.82 -33.97 36.30
N ALA A 204 36.41 -34.43 37.47
CA ALA A 204 36.85 -35.41 38.44
C ALA A 204 35.65 -35.52 39.42
N LEU A 205 35.47 -36.69 40.03
CA LEU A 205 34.41 -37.02 40.97
C LEU A 205 34.33 -36.10 42.21
N GLY A 206 33.11 -35.93 42.73
CA GLY A 206 32.81 -35.52 44.11
C GLY A 206 31.30 -35.33 44.27
N LEU A 207 30.54 -36.34 44.72
CA LEU A 207 30.05 -36.52 46.11
C LEU A 207 29.11 -35.39 46.56
N ALA A 208 27.95 -35.60 47.18
CA ALA A 208 27.11 -36.73 47.50
C ALA A 208 25.78 -36.12 48.00
N ALA A 209 24.67 -36.83 47.83
CA ALA A 209 23.41 -36.50 48.48
C ALA A 209 23.54 -36.71 50.00
N SER A 210 23.05 -35.75 50.79
CA SER A 210 22.69 -35.97 52.19
C SER A 210 21.43 -35.17 52.51
N ALA A 211 20.48 -35.88 53.08
CA ALA A 211 19.10 -35.50 53.31
C ALA A 211 18.89 -34.87 54.70
N VAL A 212 17.65 -34.39 54.88
CA VAL A 212 16.93 -34.20 56.16
C VAL A 212 17.26 -32.95 56.98
N SER A 213 16.38 -31.95 56.94
CA SER A 213 15.52 -31.56 58.08
C SER A 213 14.74 -30.29 57.75
N ALA A 214 13.41 -30.36 57.81
CA ALA A 214 12.56 -29.24 58.18
C ALA A 214 11.30 -29.79 58.84
N ALA A 215 11.25 -29.66 60.17
CA ALA A 215 10.06 -29.77 60.98
C ALA A 215 9.88 -28.45 61.74
N THR A 216 8.61 -28.08 62.00
CA THR A 216 8.09 -26.93 62.77
C THR A 216 8.14 -25.59 62.02
N SER A 217 7.11 -24.74 61.97
CA SER A 217 5.89 -24.49 62.77
C SER A 217 4.90 -23.74 61.84
N VAL A 218 3.57 -23.89 61.94
CA VAL A 218 2.64 -23.34 62.95
C VAL A 218 1.44 -24.27 63.09
#